data_AF-A0A8B7E4C7-F1
#
_entry.id   AF-A0A8B7E4C7-F1
#
_cell.length_a   1.000
_cell.length_b   1.000
_cell.length_c   1.000
_cell.angle_alpha   90.00
_cell.angle_beta   90.00
_cell.angle_gamma   90.00
#
_symmetry.space_group_name_H-M   'P 1'
#
loop_
_entity.id
_entity.type
_entity.pdbx_description
1 polymer ?
#
loop_
_entity_poly.entity_id
_entity_poly.type
_entity_poly.pdbx_seq_one_letter_code
_entity_poly.pdbx_strand_id
1 'polypeptide(L)'
;MGATYSFMESEKSTWLNHSIKYDNSVRQANLNNLDNIKNDVEIFMAYTSSRWGNVDYQHWFVTNGTYFIEFGSSSLDIYNARVTINTSVRNYTKNNSTLMNEQIRERIGHVLGMCNYSLALRNCEHVANYILRNRWISVQMDENQGLLFDIFKDYLLSEHKKLVNTFPSSIRPHVFNEYEKRIIYSFLTDHFKATRFDYYLDSAEDTYNILVVGPTGAGKSHLINVFFNQPICDSDVNLRSVTREIYFVRGRGEVYDRQSKQFVTKDVVVADTVGLCDTEWNDLQIINMIKGRISANCRYIDAVFIVFRADRLIKQYVDNIKKILGWLDYYKKKNIRFLFVGTHADFLSQEKKAELSKQFKEIFSIESDTARHFNGDESIKFDSLIFTGFPPEDELHPKTKERVIESLDRLTLIRKLPGAGERIKIPQSLCTIL
;
A
#
# COMPACT_ATOMS: atom_id res chain seq x y z
N MET A 1 -27.48 -39.47 -2.28
CA MET A 1 -26.67 -39.00 -1.14
C MET A 1 -25.59 -38.08 -1.70
N GLY A 2 -25.83 -36.77 -1.71
CA GLY A 2 -24.84 -35.80 -2.18
C GLY A 2 -23.70 -35.72 -1.15
N ALA A 3 -22.46 -35.79 -1.61
CA ALA A 3 -21.31 -35.58 -0.73
C ALA A 3 -21.39 -34.16 -0.16
N THR A 4 -21.62 -34.04 1.15
CA THR A 4 -21.44 -32.78 1.85
C THR A 4 -19.97 -32.40 1.74
N TYR A 5 -19.67 -31.42 0.88
CA TYR A 5 -18.35 -30.80 0.83
C TYR A 5 -17.97 -30.36 2.25
N SER A 6 -16.72 -30.62 2.65
CA SER A 6 -16.24 -30.05 3.90
C SER A 6 -16.29 -28.53 3.80
N PHE A 7 -16.49 -27.85 4.94
CA PHE A 7 -16.47 -26.39 5.03
C PHE A 7 -15.25 -25.78 4.30
N MET A 8 -14.09 -26.43 4.45
CA MET A 8 -12.83 -25.99 3.84
C MET A 8 -12.82 -26.12 2.33
N GLU A 9 -13.38 -27.21 1.77
CA GLU A 9 -13.48 -27.35 0.31
C GLU A 9 -14.44 -26.32 -0.29
N SER A 10 -15.51 -25.98 0.43
CA SER A 10 -16.43 -24.90 0.04
C SER A 10 -15.70 -23.55 0.04
N GLU A 11 -14.94 -23.22 1.09
CA GLU A 11 -14.15 -21.98 1.16
C GLU A 11 -13.10 -21.93 0.03
N LYS A 12 -12.33 -22.99 -0.19
CA LYS A 12 -11.30 -23.07 -1.25
C LYS A 12 -11.88 -22.79 -2.64
N SER A 13 -13.08 -23.29 -2.92
CA SER A 13 -13.74 -23.06 -4.22
C SER A 13 -14.00 -21.57 -4.49
N THR A 14 -14.08 -20.75 -3.44
CA THR A 14 -14.27 -19.30 -3.57
C THR A 14 -12.97 -18.54 -3.89
N TRP A 15 -11.79 -19.16 -3.78
CA TRP A 15 -10.51 -18.47 -3.94
C TRP A 15 -10.06 -18.28 -5.39
N LEU A 16 -10.58 -19.10 -6.31
CA LEU A 16 -10.13 -19.18 -7.69
C LEU A 16 -10.30 -17.89 -8.50
N ASN A 17 -11.24 -17.01 -8.11
CA ASN A 17 -11.48 -15.75 -8.81
C ASN A 17 -11.65 -14.61 -7.81
N HIS A 18 -10.60 -13.80 -7.67
CA HIS A 18 -10.60 -12.61 -6.83
C HIS A 18 -11.11 -11.37 -7.57
N SER A 19 -12.38 -11.45 -7.97
CA SER A 19 -13.20 -10.35 -8.49
C SER A 19 -14.53 -10.32 -7.72
N ILE A 20 -15.28 -9.23 -7.80
CA ILE A 20 -16.64 -9.15 -7.24
C ILE A 20 -17.62 -9.73 -8.26
N LYS A 21 -18.50 -10.60 -7.79
CA LYS A 21 -19.68 -11.08 -8.54
C LYS A 21 -20.93 -10.47 -7.94
N TYR A 22 -21.91 -10.15 -8.79
CA TYR A 22 -23.14 -9.48 -8.36
C TYR A 22 -24.37 -10.35 -8.58
N ASP A 23 -25.26 -10.31 -7.60
CA ASP A 23 -26.67 -10.60 -7.76
C ASP A 23 -27.37 -9.28 -8.16
N ASN A 24 -27.60 -9.09 -9.45
CA ASN A 24 -28.17 -7.86 -9.99
C ASN A 24 -29.57 -7.56 -9.44
N SER A 25 -30.35 -8.60 -9.14
CA SER A 25 -31.70 -8.44 -8.59
C SER A 25 -31.63 -7.82 -7.19
N VAL A 26 -30.77 -8.37 -6.33
CA VAL A 26 -30.52 -7.86 -4.98
C VAL A 26 -29.90 -6.47 -5.03
N ARG A 27 -28.96 -6.23 -5.95
CA ARG A 27 -28.34 -4.91 -6.14
C ARG A 27 -29.38 -3.84 -6.43
N GLN A 28 -30.25 -4.04 -7.42
CA GLN A 28 -31.26 -3.05 -7.79
C GLN A 28 -32.25 -2.78 -6.66
N ALA A 29 -32.69 -3.81 -5.95
CA ALA A 29 -33.57 -3.64 -4.78
C ALA A 29 -32.92 -2.78 -3.68
N ASN A 30 -31.61 -2.94 -3.46
CA ASN A 30 -30.90 -2.23 -2.40
C ASN A 30 -30.38 -0.83 -2.79
N LEU A 31 -30.23 -0.54 -4.08
CA LEU A 31 -29.88 0.82 -4.53
C LEU A 31 -30.98 1.81 -4.12
N ASN A 32 -32.25 1.44 -4.24
CA ASN A 32 -33.37 2.25 -3.75
C ASN A 32 -33.30 2.49 -2.23
N ASN A 33 -32.80 1.51 -1.47
CA ASN A 33 -32.62 1.67 -0.02
C ASN A 33 -31.46 2.60 0.32
N LEU A 34 -30.41 2.64 -0.51
CA LEU A 34 -29.27 3.53 -0.33
C LEU A 34 -29.69 5.00 -0.45
N ASP A 35 -30.61 5.32 -1.35
CA ASP A 35 -31.14 6.68 -1.53
C ASP A 35 -31.86 7.20 -0.28
N ASN A 36 -32.39 6.32 0.55
CA ASN A 36 -33.04 6.69 1.82
C ASN A 36 -32.04 7.04 2.94
N ILE A 37 -30.77 6.63 2.81
CA ILE A 37 -29.72 7.00 3.76
C ILE A 37 -29.26 8.41 3.39
N LYS A 38 -29.52 9.41 4.23
CA LYS A 38 -29.13 10.81 3.95
C LYS A 38 -27.61 11.02 4.04
N ASN A 39 -27.09 11.99 3.29
CA ASN A 39 -25.75 12.52 3.50
C ASN A 39 -25.65 13.19 4.88
N ASP A 40 -24.43 13.35 5.39
CA ASP A 40 -24.08 13.97 6.68
C ASP A 40 -24.61 13.25 7.93
N VAL A 41 -25.24 12.09 7.77
CA VAL A 41 -25.59 11.22 8.89
C VAL A 41 -24.35 10.49 9.39
N GLU A 42 -24.19 10.37 10.70
CA GLU A 42 -23.14 9.55 11.29
C GLU A 42 -23.36 8.08 10.91
N ILE A 43 -22.35 7.50 10.27
CA ILE A 43 -22.25 6.07 10.02
C ILE A 43 -21.01 5.54 10.72
N PHE A 44 -21.02 4.27 11.08
CA PHE A 44 -19.91 3.64 11.76
C PHE A 44 -19.80 2.17 11.41
N MET A 45 -18.60 1.63 11.59
CA MET A 45 -18.38 0.20 11.52
C MET A 45 -18.87 -0.42 12.83
N ALA A 46 -19.43 -1.61 12.72
CA ALA A 46 -19.82 -2.38 13.88
C ALA A 46 -19.63 -3.86 13.59
N TYR A 47 -19.60 -4.67 14.65
CA TYR A 47 -19.56 -6.11 14.50
C TYR A 47 -20.37 -6.84 15.56
N THR A 48 -20.71 -8.08 15.24
CA THR A 48 -21.25 -9.07 16.16
C THR A 48 -20.41 -10.33 16.11
N SER A 49 -20.26 -11.03 17.23
CA SER A 49 -19.68 -12.37 17.22
C SER A 49 -20.59 -13.32 16.43
N SER A 50 -20.00 -14.11 15.56
CA SER A 50 -20.69 -15.05 14.68
C SER A 50 -19.92 -16.37 14.61
N ARG A 51 -20.60 -17.42 14.15
CA ARG A 51 -20.03 -18.75 13.98
C ARG A 51 -20.54 -19.35 12.68
N TRP A 52 -19.64 -20.00 11.94
CA TRP A 52 -20.01 -20.83 10.80
C TRP A 52 -19.31 -22.19 10.89
N GLY A 53 -20.08 -23.26 11.03
CA GLY A 53 -19.55 -24.56 11.42
C GLY A 53 -18.79 -24.45 12.75
N ASN A 54 -17.50 -24.77 12.73
CA ASN A 54 -16.60 -24.68 13.88
C ASN A 54 -15.70 -23.43 13.85
N VAL A 55 -15.97 -22.48 12.95
CA VAL A 55 -15.19 -21.25 12.80
C VAL A 55 -15.91 -20.10 13.48
N ASP A 56 -15.32 -19.59 14.56
CA ASP A 56 -15.73 -18.35 15.20
C ASP A 56 -15.10 -17.16 14.48
N TYR A 57 -15.90 -16.10 14.26
CA TYR A 57 -15.44 -14.88 13.62
C TYR A 57 -16.30 -13.68 14.02
N GLN A 58 -15.82 -12.48 13.71
CA GLN A 58 -16.58 -11.24 13.85
C GLN A 58 -17.26 -10.94 12.52
N HIS A 59 -18.59 -10.85 12.53
CA HIS A 59 -19.37 -10.40 11.39
C HIS A 59 -19.45 -8.87 11.40
N TRP A 60 -18.72 -8.23 10.48
CA TRP A 60 -18.59 -6.78 10.39
C TRP A 60 -19.60 -6.17 9.41
N PHE A 61 -20.05 -4.96 9.70
CA PHE A 61 -20.99 -4.22 8.87
C PHE A 61 -20.86 -2.71 9.08
N VAL A 62 -21.48 -1.94 8.19
CA VAL A 62 -21.61 -0.48 8.32
C VAL A 62 -23.04 -0.12 8.66
N THR A 63 -23.26 0.76 9.64
CA THR A 63 -24.60 1.14 10.05
C THR A 63 -24.66 2.59 10.57
N ASN A 64 -25.86 3.19 10.52
CA ASN A 64 -26.21 4.40 11.26
C ASN A 64 -27.18 4.10 12.43
N GLY A 65 -27.30 2.83 12.81
CA GLY A 65 -28.27 2.33 13.81
C GLY A 65 -29.67 2.02 13.25
N THR A 66 -30.01 2.53 12.05
CA THR A 66 -31.28 2.22 11.36
C THR A 66 -31.07 1.28 10.19
N TYR A 67 -30.10 1.59 9.32
CA TYR A 67 -29.75 0.79 8.14
C TYR A 67 -28.45 0.03 8.40
N PHE A 68 -28.41 -1.23 8.02
CA PHE A 68 -27.27 -2.13 8.17
C PHE A 68 -26.82 -2.60 6.80
N ILE A 69 -25.60 -2.23 6.40
CA ILE A 69 -24.97 -2.59 5.13
C ILE A 69 -23.98 -3.72 5.41
N GLU A 70 -24.34 -4.93 5.01
CA GLU A 70 -23.61 -6.15 5.40
C GLU A 70 -23.84 -7.31 4.43
N PHE A 71 -23.06 -8.37 4.59
CA PHE A 71 -23.39 -9.67 4.00
C PHE A 71 -24.55 -10.33 4.73
N GLY A 72 -25.74 -10.28 4.13
CA GLY A 72 -26.93 -10.98 4.60
C GLY A 72 -27.21 -12.22 3.75
N SER A 73 -27.68 -13.30 4.37
CA SER A 73 -28.18 -14.49 3.67
C SER A 73 -29.57 -14.80 4.18
N SER A 74 -30.52 -15.04 3.28
CA SER A 74 -31.81 -15.64 3.63
C SER A 74 -31.67 -17.14 3.94
N SER A 75 -30.53 -17.73 3.58
CA SER A 75 -30.18 -19.12 3.86
C SER A 75 -29.22 -19.20 5.04
N LEU A 76 -29.12 -20.37 5.66
CA LEU A 76 -28.08 -20.62 6.66
C LEU A 76 -26.67 -20.64 6.04
N ASP A 77 -26.55 -20.81 4.72
CA ASP A 77 -25.27 -20.85 4.03
C ASP A 77 -24.69 -19.44 3.82
N ILE A 78 -23.51 -19.21 4.42
CA ILE A 78 -22.78 -17.94 4.32
C ILE A 78 -22.23 -17.70 2.91
N TYR A 79 -22.02 -18.74 2.10
CA TYR A 79 -21.50 -18.58 0.73
C TYR A 79 -22.57 -18.09 -0.24
N ASN A 80 -23.84 -18.15 0.16
CA ASN A 80 -24.95 -17.52 -0.55
C ASN A 80 -25.26 -16.11 -0.02
N ALA A 81 -24.45 -15.56 0.88
CA ALA A 81 -24.66 -14.23 1.40
C ALA A 81 -24.45 -13.18 0.31
N ARG A 82 -25.31 -12.16 0.30
CA ARG A 82 -25.17 -10.98 -0.53
C ARG A 82 -24.96 -9.74 0.31
N VAL A 83 -24.22 -8.76 -0.20
CA VAL A 83 -24.21 -7.44 0.43
C VAL A 83 -25.57 -6.78 0.22
N THR A 84 -26.26 -6.47 1.32
CA THR A 84 -27.61 -5.91 1.35
C THR A 84 -27.69 -4.75 2.34
N ILE A 85 -28.77 -3.97 2.23
CA ILE A 85 -29.18 -2.96 3.20
C ILE A 85 -30.45 -3.49 3.87
N ASN A 86 -30.37 -3.77 5.17
CA ASN A 86 -31.52 -4.16 5.98
C ASN A 86 -31.74 -3.19 7.15
N THR A 87 -32.89 -3.32 7.80
CA THR A 87 -33.30 -2.47 8.95
C THR A 87 -33.47 -3.27 10.24
N SER A 88 -32.93 -4.49 10.28
CA SER A 88 -33.06 -5.39 11.42
C SER A 88 -32.14 -4.95 12.55
N VAL A 89 -32.72 -4.24 13.53
CA VAL A 89 -32.00 -3.77 14.72
C VAL A 89 -31.50 -4.96 15.53
N ARG A 90 -30.23 -4.88 15.97
CA ARG A 90 -29.59 -5.88 16.83
C ARG A 90 -28.56 -5.24 17.74
N ASN A 91 -28.12 -5.98 18.75
CA ASN A 91 -26.98 -5.57 19.58
C ASN A 91 -25.67 -5.76 18.82
N TYR A 92 -24.75 -4.81 18.96
CA TYR A 92 -23.44 -4.85 18.30
C TYR A 92 -22.41 -4.02 19.05
N THR A 93 -21.13 -4.21 18.70
CA THR A 93 -20.04 -3.37 19.17
C THR A 93 -19.71 -2.32 18.12
N LYS A 94 -19.89 -1.04 18.45
CA LYS A 94 -19.52 0.11 17.58
C LYS A 94 -18.01 0.28 17.51
N ASN A 95 -17.49 0.59 16.33
CA ASN A 95 -16.08 0.79 16.06
C ASN A 95 -15.91 1.84 14.95
N ASN A 96 -15.25 2.97 15.25
CA ASN A 96 -14.97 4.07 14.32
C ASN A 96 -16.18 4.65 13.58
N SER A 97 -16.36 5.96 13.68
CA SER A 97 -17.44 6.66 12.99
C SER A 97 -16.93 7.71 12.02
N THR A 98 -17.77 8.03 11.04
CA THR A 98 -17.56 9.12 10.11
C THR A 98 -18.92 9.63 9.61
N LEU A 99 -18.92 10.72 8.84
CA LEU A 99 -20.13 11.24 8.22
C LEU A 99 -20.30 10.62 6.84
N MET A 100 -21.52 10.18 6.54
CA MET A 100 -21.91 9.74 5.20
C MET A 100 -21.67 10.87 4.19
N ASN A 101 -20.96 10.58 3.11
CA ASN A 101 -20.72 11.50 2.00
C ASN A 101 -20.83 10.77 0.66
N GLU A 102 -20.71 11.51 -0.44
CA GLU A 102 -20.90 10.96 -1.79
C GLU A 102 -19.92 9.82 -2.10
N GLN A 103 -18.64 9.97 -1.73
CA GLN A 103 -17.65 8.92 -1.96
C GLN A 103 -17.98 7.63 -1.19
N ILE A 104 -18.50 7.73 0.03
CA ILE A 104 -18.95 6.57 0.80
C ILE A 104 -20.18 5.95 0.15
N ARG A 105 -21.14 6.77 -0.29
CA ARG A 105 -22.33 6.31 -1.01
C ARG A 105 -21.96 5.53 -2.27
N GLU A 106 -21.07 6.06 -3.09
CA GLU A 106 -20.55 5.39 -4.28
C GLU A 106 -19.95 4.03 -3.94
N ARG A 107 -19.12 3.95 -2.90
CA ARG A 107 -18.52 2.68 -2.45
C ARG A 107 -19.54 1.68 -1.94
N ILE A 108 -20.59 2.12 -1.23
CA ILE A 108 -21.72 1.25 -0.87
C ILE A 108 -22.35 0.71 -2.15
N GLY A 109 -22.72 1.60 -3.07
CA GLY A 109 -23.27 1.24 -4.37
C GLY A 109 -22.40 0.24 -5.14
N HIS A 110 -21.07 0.38 -5.08
CA HIS A 110 -20.13 -0.55 -5.71
C HIS A 110 -20.25 -1.98 -5.17
N VAL A 111 -20.39 -2.17 -3.86
CA VAL A 111 -20.45 -3.51 -3.25
C VAL A 111 -21.86 -4.08 -3.12
N LEU A 112 -22.93 -3.27 -3.25
CA LEU A 112 -24.30 -3.78 -3.15
C LEU A 112 -24.57 -4.92 -4.15
N GLY A 113 -25.21 -5.97 -3.63
CA GLY A 113 -25.50 -7.21 -4.34
C GLY A 113 -24.30 -8.13 -4.54
N MET A 114 -23.11 -7.80 -4.04
CA MET A 114 -21.95 -8.69 -4.09
C MET A 114 -22.27 -10.05 -3.46
N CYS A 115 -22.08 -11.16 -4.19
CA CYS A 115 -22.61 -12.49 -3.83
C CYS A 115 -21.58 -13.64 -3.78
N ASN A 116 -20.28 -13.33 -3.83
CA ASN A 116 -19.21 -14.33 -3.80
C ASN A 116 -18.35 -14.20 -2.54
N TYR A 117 -19.02 -14.27 -1.39
CA TYR A 117 -18.42 -14.23 -0.06
C TYR A 117 -17.30 -15.27 0.08
N SER A 118 -16.24 -14.89 0.77
CA SER A 118 -15.12 -15.76 1.15
C SER A 118 -14.63 -15.27 2.51
N LEU A 119 -14.50 -16.18 3.49
CA LEU A 119 -13.97 -15.80 4.80
C LEU A 119 -12.53 -15.30 4.71
N ALA A 120 -11.76 -15.83 3.75
CA ALA A 120 -10.36 -15.45 3.57
C ALA A 120 -10.14 -14.19 2.72
N LEU A 121 -10.80 -14.08 1.56
CA LEU A 121 -10.43 -13.08 0.55
C LEU A 121 -11.42 -11.92 0.41
N ARG A 122 -12.69 -12.12 0.77
CA ARG A 122 -13.78 -11.18 0.47
C ARG A 122 -14.86 -11.21 1.54
N ASN A 123 -14.42 -11.17 2.80
CA ASN A 123 -15.31 -11.28 3.95
C ASN A 123 -16.00 -9.94 4.27
N CYS A 124 -16.86 -9.99 5.29
CA CYS A 124 -17.63 -8.84 5.75
C CYS A 124 -16.77 -7.69 6.29
N GLU A 125 -15.61 -7.98 6.88
CA GLU A 125 -14.69 -6.95 7.36
C GLU A 125 -14.02 -6.20 6.20
N HIS A 126 -13.63 -6.92 5.13
CA HIS A 126 -13.11 -6.29 3.92
C HIS A 126 -14.12 -5.30 3.32
N VAL A 127 -15.39 -5.71 3.18
CA VAL A 127 -16.45 -4.86 2.63
C VAL A 127 -16.72 -3.65 3.53
N ALA A 128 -16.78 -3.85 4.84
CA ALA A 128 -17.02 -2.76 5.78
C ALA A 128 -15.86 -1.73 5.78
N ASN A 129 -14.60 -2.20 5.76
CA ASN A 129 -13.43 -1.34 5.59
C ASN A 129 -13.41 -0.65 4.22
N TYR A 130 -13.84 -1.31 3.15
CA TYR A 130 -13.92 -0.67 1.84
C TYR A 130 -14.91 0.50 1.85
N ILE A 131 -16.10 0.28 2.39
CA ILE A 131 -17.14 1.31 2.48
C ILE A 131 -16.63 2.53 3.25
N LEU A 132 -16.18 2.36 4.50
CA LEU A 132 -15.81 3.51 5.34
C LEU A 132 -14.44 4.09 4.98
N ARG A 133 -13.48 3.23 4.67
CA ARG A 133 -12.06 3.61 4.60
C ARG A 133 -11.46 3.46 3.22
N ASN A 134 -12.20 2.97 2.22
CA ASN A 134 -11.66 2.69 0.88
C ASN A 134 -10.39 1.82 0.96
N ARG A 135 -10.45 0.76 1.77
CA ARG A 135 -9.39 -0.25 1.95
C ARG A 135 -10.00 -1.64 1.92
N TRP A 136 -9.39 -2.58 1.22
CA TRP A 136 -9.78 -3.98 1.24
C TRP A 136 -8.91 -4.76 2.22
N ILE A 137 -9.16 -4.55 3.52
CA ILE A 137 -8.38 -5.20 4.59
C ILE A 137 -9.33 -5.86 5.61
N SER A 138 -8.95 -7.03 6.10
CA SER A 138 -9.51 -7.72 7.25
C SER A 138 -8.40 -7.96 8.27
N VAL A 139 -8.56 -7.42 9.48
CA VAL A 139 -7.64 -7.67 10.60
C VAL A 139 -7.76 -9.12 11.05
N GLN A 140 -8.93 -9.75 10.87
CA GLN A 140 -9.10 -11.17 11.12
C GLN A 140 -8.25 -12.04 10.17
N MET A 141 -7.82 -11.48 9.03
CA MET A 141 -6.91 -12.11 8.08
C MET A 141 -5.47 -11.57 8.15
N ASP A 142 -5.10 -10.86 9.24
CA ASP A 142 -3.71 -10.46 9.47
C ASP A 142 -2.83 -11.68 9.72
N GLU A 143 -1.68 -11.76 9.03
CA GLU A 143 -0.79 -12.92 9.08
C GLU A 143 -0.20 -13.20 10.48
N ASN A 144 -0.10 -12.19 11.34
CA ASN A 144 0.56 -12.33 12.64
C ASN A 144 -0.41 -12.62 13.79
N GLN A 145 -1.67 -12.20 13.66
CA GLN A 145 -2.64 -12.22 14.78
C GLN A 145 -4.10 -12.44 14.35
N GLY A 146 -4.35 -12.69 13.06
CA GLY A 146 -5.68 -12.84 12.52
C GLY A 146 -6.27 -14.21 12.84
N LEU A 147 -7.38 -14.25 13.59
CA LEU A 147 -8.08 -15.49 13.93
C LEU A 147 -8.45 -16.32 12.69
N LEU A 148 -8.96 -15.68 11.64
CA LEU A 148 -9.30 -16.37 10.40
C LEU A 148 -8.04 -16.77 9.62
N PHE A 149 -6.99 -15.95 9.65
CA PHE A 149 -5.72 -16.30 9.02
C PHE A 149 -5.16 -17.60 9.60
N ASP A 150 -5.16 -17.74 10.93
CA ASP A 150 -4.68 -18.96 11.60
C ASP A 150 -5.42 -20.23 11.18
N ILE A 151 -6.72 -20.11 10.85
CA ILE A 151 -7.55 -21.22 10.38
C ILE A 151 -7.20 -21.60 8.93
N PHE A 152 -6.88 -20.61 8.08
CA PHE A 152 -6.72 -20.83 6.64
C PHE A 152 -5.26 -20.93 6.18
N LYS A 153 -4.27 -20.52 6.99
CA LYS A 153 -2.86 -20.35 6.57
C LYS A 153 -2.20 -21.59 5.98
N ASP A 154 -2.60 -22.77 6.45
CA ASP A 154 -2.05 -24.06 5.98
C ASP A 154 -2.73 -24.54 4.68
N TYR A 155 -3.88 -23.95 4.34
CA TYR A 155 -4.64 -24.26 3.14
C TYR A 155 -4.42 -23.22 2.03
N LEU A 156 -4.03 -21.99 2.38
CA LEU A 156 -3.74 -20.93 1.44
C LEU A 156 -2.42 -21.21 0.69
N LEU A 157 -2.55 -21.60 -0.57
CA LEU A 157 -1.43 -21.66 -1.51
C LEU A 157 -0.78 -20.27 -1.66
N SER A 158 0.47 -20.24 -2.11
CA SER A 158 1.26 -19.00 -2.20
C SER A 158 0.57 -17.93 -3.06
N GLU A 159 -0.07 -18.33 -4.16
CA GLU A 159 -0.86 -17.46 -5.02
C GLU A 159 -2.10 -16.88 -4.31
N HIS A 160 -2.76 -17.64 -3.43
CA HIS A 160 -3.91 -17.15 -2.67
C HIS A 160 -3.50 -16.21 -1.52
N LYS A 161 -2.35 -16.46 -0.88
CA LYS A 161 -1.80 -15.56 0.14
C LYS A 161 -1.58 -14.15 -0.39
N LYS A 162 -1.16 -14.02 -1.66
CA LYS A 162 -1.02 -12.72 -2.35
C LYS A 162 -2.34 -11.96 -2.52
N LEU A 163 -3.48 -12.66 -2.48
CA LEU A 163 -4.81 -12.08 -2.64
C LEU A 163 -5.44 -11.64 -1.31
N VAL A 164 -4.92 -12.12 -0.17
CA VAL A 164 -5.37 -11.67 1.15
C VAL A 164 -5.12 -10.17 1.29
N ASN A 165 -6.12 -9.45 1.80
CA ASN A 165 -6.07 -7.99 1.98
C ASN A 165 -5.66 -7.22 0.70
N THR A 166 -6.15 -7.69 -0.45
CA THR A 166 -5.96 -7.07 -1.77
C THR A 166 -7.31 -6.68 -2.34
N PHE A 167 -7.41 -5.59 -3.09
CA PHE A 167 -8.62 -5.32 -3.84
C PHE A 167 -8.96 -6.45 -4.82
N PRO A 168 -10.23 -6.86 -4.90
CA PRO A 168 -10.75 -7.62 -6.03
C PRO A 168 -10.46 -6.88 -7.33
N SER A 169 -10.11 -7.60 -8.39
CA SER A 169 -9.75 -7.00 -9.69
C SER A 169 -10.85 -6.14 -10.33
N SER A 170 -12.10 -6.31 -9.90
CA SER A 170 -13.25 -5.51 -10.31
C SER A 170 -13.36 -4.16 -9.59
N ILE A 171 -12.68 -3.98 -8.46
CA ILE A 171 -12.52 -2.68 -7.82
C ILE A 171 -11.23 -2.08 -8.40
N ARG A 172 -11.35 -0.95 -9.09
CA ARG A 172 -10.20 -0.13 -9.49
C ARG A 172 -10.08 1.03 -8.50
N PRO A 173 -8.97 1.21 -7.78
CA PRO A 173 -8.73 2.43 -7.04
C PRO A 173 -8.61 3.54 -8.06
N HIS A 174 -9.02 4.74 -7.67
CA HIS A 174 -8.95 5.96 -8.48
C HIS A 174 -7.51 6.39 -8.86
N VAL A 175 -6.51 5.54 -8.61
CA VAL A 175 -5.09 5.87 -8.73
C VAL A 175 -4.67 5.92 -10.20
N PHE A 176 -5.23 5.08 -11.08
CA PHE A 176 -4.86 5.10 -12.50
C PHE A 176 -5.85 5.93 -13.32
N ASN A 177 -5.67 7.26 -13.33
CA ASN A 177 -6.28 8.09 -14.35
C ASN A 177 -5.59 7.76 -15.69
N GLU A 178 -6.20 6.89 -16.50
CA GLU A 178 -5.79 6.62 -17.89
C GLU A 178 -5.76 7.88 -18.78
N TYR A 179 -6.17 9.04 -18.24
CA TYR A 179 -6.60 10.21 -18.99
C TYR A 179 -5.57 11.32 -19.19
N GLU A 180 -4.39 11.31 -18.58
CA GLU A 180 -3.43 12.37 -18.85
C GLU A 180 -2.01 11.84 -19.06
N LYS A 181 -1.57 11.84 -20.33
CA LYS A 181 -0.14 11.84 -20.72
C LYS A 181 0.56 13.14 -20.29
N ARG A 182 0.15 13.72 -19.17
CA ARG A 182 0.70 14.95 -18.65
C ARG A 182 2.07 14.64 -18.08
N ILE A 183 3.06 15.34 -18.60
CA ILE A 183 4.43 15.29 -18.11
C ILE A 183 4.52 16.28 -16.96
N ILE A 184 5.17 15.90 -15.85
CA ILE A 184 5.31 16.77 -14.67
C ILE A 184 6.36 17.85 -14.92
N TYR A 185 7.50 17.45 -15.49
CA TYR A 185 8.59 18.35 -15.87
C TYR A 185 8.97 18.12 -17.33
N SER A 186 8.74 19.10 -18.19
CA SER A 186 9.03 19.04 -19.62
C SER A 186 10.52 18.87 -19.93
N PHE A 187 11.39 19.33 -19.03
CA PHE A 187 12.85 19.24 -19.17
C PHE A 187 13.45 17.91 -18.71
N LEU A 188 12.64 17.01 -18.13
CA LEU A 188 13.09 15.71 -17.68
C LEU A 188 13.11 14.68 -18.82
N THR A 189 14.32 14.36 -19.30
CA THR A 189 14.51 13.39 -20.38
C THR A 189 14.77 11.96 -19.87
N ASP A 190 15.39 11.83 -18.70
CA ASP A 190 15.77 10.53 -18.12
C ASP A 190 14.82 10.13 -16.98
N HIS A 191 13.79 9.35 -17.31
CA HIS A 191 12.81 8.85 -16.35
C HIS A 191 12.38 7.42 -16.67
N PHE A 192 11.84 6.73 -15.67
CA PHE A 192 11.19 5.45 -15.90
C PHE A 192 9.91 5.67 -16.69
N LYS A 193 9.62 4.78 -17.63
CA LYS A 193 8.36 4.81 -18.37
C LYS A 193 7.37 3.91 -17.67
N ALA A 194 6.36 4.48 -17.05
CA ALA A 194 5.30 3.67 -16.44
C ALA A 194 4.56 2.88 -17.52
N THR A 195 4.28 1.62 -17.23
CA THR A 195 3.64 0.69 -18.18
C THR A 195 2.30 0.21 -17.67
N ARG A 196 2.20 -0.10 -16.37
CA ARG A 196 0.96 -0.56 -15.74
C ARG A 196 1.02 -0.44 -14.23
N PHE A 197 -0.10 -0.74 -13.60
CA PHE A 197 -0.24 -0.86 -12.17
C PHE A 197 -0.63 -2.29 -11.83
N ASP A 198 0.02 -2.85 -10.81
CA ASP A 198 -0.30 -4.18 -10.31
C ASP A 198 -0.61 -4.11 -8.82
N TYR A 199 -1.55 -4.95 -8.38
CA TYR A 199 -1.79 -5.17 -6.97
C TYR A 199 -0.86 -6.21 -6.38
N TYR A 200 -0.43 -7.17 -7.18
CA TYR A 200 0.42 -8.26 -6.78
C TYR A 200 1.52 -8.48 -7.82
N LEU A 201 2.66 -8.98 -7.36
CA LEU A 201 3.78 -9.31 -8.20
C LEU A 201 3.95 -10.82 -8.29
N ASP A 202 4.38 -11.29 -9.45
CA ASP A 202 4.97 -12.61 -9.51
C ASP A 202 6.38 -12.53 -8.91
N SER A 203 6.56 -13.21 -7.78
CA SER A 203 7.81 -13.25 -7.04
C SER A 203 8.92 -13.99 -7.79
N ALA A 204 8.58 -14.71 -8.87
CA ALA A 204 9.53 -15.35 -9.78
C ALA A 204 10.09 -14.39 -10.83
N GLU A 205 9.45 -13.25 -11.09
CA GLU A 205 9.94 -12.27 -12.06
C GLU A 205 11.22 -11.59 -11.55
N ASP A 206 12.22 -11.48 -12.43
CA ASP A 206 13.43 -10.72 -12.14
C ASP A 206 13.21 -9.23 -12.45
N THR A 207 12.51 -8.55 -11.56
CA THR A 207 12.27 -7.09 -11.60
C THR A 207 13.28 -6.33 -10.73
N TYR A 208 13.49 -5.05 -11.03
CA TYR A 208 14.20 -4.12 -10.13
C TYR A 208 13.18 -3.49 -9.17
N ASN A 209 13.20 -3.91 -7.90
CA ASN A 209 12.17 -3.56 -6.93
C ASN A 209 12.62 -2.41 -6.02
N ILE A 210 11.88 -1.30 -6.06
CA ILE A 210 12.09 -0.13 -5.22
C ILE A 210 10.96 -0.05 -4.19
N LEU A 211 11.30 -0.02 -2.91
CA LEU A 211 10.33 0.17 -1.84
C LEU A 211 10.37 1.61 -1.34
N VAL A 212 9.24 2.32 -1.41
CA VAL A 212 9.12 3.70 -0.91
C VAL A 212 8.30 3.69 0.38
N VAL A 213 8.90 4.08 1.50
CA VAL A 213 8.29 4.09 2.83
C VAL A 213 8.50 5.41 3.54
N GLY A 214 7.59 5.76 4.44
CA GLY A 214 7.65 7.02 5.16
C GLY A 214 6.32 7.42 5.78
N PRO A 215 6.29 8.46 6.60
CA PRO A 215 5.06 8.96 7.22
C PRO A 215 4.01 9.43 6.21
N THR A 216 2.78 9.59 6.68
CA THR A 216 1.71 10.25 5.92
C THR A 216 2.11 11.70 5.63
N GLY A 217 1.88 12.18 4.40
CA GLY A 217 2.24 13.54 3.99
C GLY A 217 3.74 13.79 3.78
N ALA A 218 4.57 12.74 3.77
CA ALA A 218 6.02 12.87 3.49
C ALA A 218 6.36 13.10 2.00
N GLY A 219 5.39 12.98 1.09
CA GLY A 219 5.61 13.12 -0.35
C GLY A 219 6.04 11.84 -1.08
N LYS A 220 5.69 10.65 -0.57
CA LYS A 220 6.00 9.35 -1.20
C LYS A 220 5.43 9.23 -2.61
N SER A 221 4.11 9.37 -2.76
CA SER A 221 3.41 9.28 -4.03
C SER A 221 3.87 10.37 -5.02
N HIS A 222 4.15 11.58 -4.54
CA HIS A 222 4.77 12.63 -5.36
C HIS A 222 6.16 12.23 -5.86
N LEU A 223 7.01 11.65 -5.01
CA LEU A 223 8.32 11.15 -5.42
C LEU A 223 8.22 10.07 -6.50
N ILE A 224 7.22 9.17 -6.40
CA ILE A 224 6.96 8.15 -7.41
C ILE A 224 6.52 8.78 -8.73
N ASN A 225 5.62 9.77 -8.67
CA ASN A 225 5.21 10.55 -9.84
C ASN A 225 6.40 11.19 -10.54
N VAL A 226 7.34 11.74 -9.77
CA VAL A 226 8.60 12.30 -10.28
C VAL A 226 9.50 11.21 -10.91
N PHE A 227 9.59 10.00 -10.35
CA PHE A 227 10.38 8.91 -10.93
C PHE A 227 9.93 8.50 -12.33
N PHE A 228 8.62 8.55 -12.55
CA PHE A 228 8.01 8.24 -13.84
C PHE A 228 7.70 9.49 -14.69
N ASN A 229 7.96 10.68 -14.15
CA ASN A 229 7.61 11.98 -14.72
C ASN A 229 6.14 12.11 -15.16
N GLN A 230 5.23 11.48 -14.42
CA GLN A 230 3.81 11.35 -14.74
C GLN A 230 2.98 11.33 -13.44
N PRO A 231 1.76 11.91 -13.43
CA PRO A 231 0.88 11.92 -12.27
C PRO A 231 0.15 10.57 -12.09
N ILE A 232 0.89 9.51 -11.77
CA ILE A 232 0.38 8.12 -11.71
C ILE A 232 -0.26 7.81 -10.35
N CYS A 233 0.27 8.40 -9.29
CA CYS A 233 -0.25 8.26 -7.94
C CYS A 233 -1.03 9.52 -7.58
N ASP A 234 -2.18 9.34 -6.94
CA ASP A 234 -2.92 10.47 -6.36
C ASP A 234 -2.04 11.11 -5.27
N SER A 235 -1.69 12.37 -5.46
CA SER A 235 -0.80 13.14 -4.60
C SER A 235 -1.43 14.46 -4.19
N ASP A 236 -2.70 14.43 -3.78
CA ASP A 236 -3.35 15.62 -3.24
C ASP A 236 -2.88 15.98 -1.82
N VAL A 237 -2.85 17.29 -1.53
CA VAL A 237 -2.59 17.84 -0.20
C VAL A 237 -3.84 17.70 0.66
N ASN A 238 -4.14 16.47 1.08
CA ASN A 238 -5.26 16.17 1.96
C ASN A 238 -4.81 15.98 3.41
N LEU A 239 -5.66 16.36 4.37
CA LEU A 239 -5.43 16.14 5.80
C LEU A 239 -5.45 14.65 6.20
N ARG A 240 -5.97 13.78 5.33
CA ARG A 240 -6.04 12.33 5.51
C ARG A 240 -5.08 11.61 4.56
N SER A 241 -4.62 10.41 4.94
CA SER A 241 -3.74 9.61 4.07
C SER A 241 -4.43 9.34 2.72
N VAL A 242 -3.80 9.80 1.64
CA VAL A 242 -4.26 9.59 0.26
C VAL A 242 -3.98 8.14 -0.15
N THR A 243 -2.77 7.65 0.12
CA THR A 243 -2.39 6.25 -0.08
C THR A 243 -3.03 5.38 1.00
N ARG A 244 -4.04 4.61 0.62
CA ARG A 244 -4.80 3.75 1.54
C ARG A 244 -4.42 2.27 1.47
N GLU A 245 -3.72 1.86 0.41
CA GLU A 245 -3.13 0.54 0.31
C GLU A 245 -1.73 0.59 -0.32
N ILE A 246 -1.09 -0.56 -0.34
CA ILE A 246 0.21 -0.74 -0.95
C ILE A 246 0.00 -1.18 -2.39
N TYR A 247 0.62 -0.46 -3.31
CA TYR A 247 0.48 -0.69 -4.73
C TYR A 247 1.82 -0.77 -5.43
N PHE A 248 1.85 -1.44 -6.59
CA PHE A 248 3.07 -1.63 -7.36
C PHE A 248 2.94 -0.92 -8.72
N VAL A 249 3.64 0.20 -8.86
CA VAL A 249 3.75 0.90 -10.14
C VAL A 249 4.84 0.24 -10.95
N ARG A 250 4.47 -0.30 -12.11
CA ARG A 250 5.43 -0.90 -13.04
C ARG A 250 5.87 0.08 -14.10
N GLY A 251 7.12 -0.05 -14.49
CA GLY A 251 7.63 0.61 -15.67
C GLY A 251 8.87 -0.06 -16.22
N ARG A 252 9.52 0.64 -17.14
CA ARG A 252 10.81 0.26 -17.73
C ARG A 252 11.81 1.38 -17.59
N GLY A 253 13.04 1.01 -17.31
CA GLY A 253 14.13 1.96 -17.15
C GLY A 253 15.48 1.30 -17.26
N GLU A 254 16.50 2.13 -17.45
CA GLU A 254 17.88 1.70 -17.34
C GLU A 254 18.25 1.51 -15.87
N VAL A 255 18.81 0.35 -15.55
CA VAL A 255 19.43 0.05 -14.27
C VAL A 255 20.80 -0.51 -14.56
N TYR A 256 21.79 -0.15 -13.76
CA TYR A 256 23.09 -0.78 -13.85
C TYR A 256 22.96 -2.24 -13.39
N ASP A 257 23.57 -3.15 -14.13
CA ASP A 257 23.63 -4.55 -13.79
C ASP A 257 25.06 -4.90 -13.38
N ARG A 258 25.20 -5.46 -12.18
CA ARG A 258 26.52 -5.72 -11.60
C ARG A 258 27.24 -6.87 -12.31
N GLN A 259 26.49 -7.84 -12.83
CA GLN A 259 27.08 -9.01 -13.49
C GLN A 259 27.72 -8.62 -14.82
N SER A 260 27.00 -7.86 -15.65
CA SER A 260 27.47 -7.34 -16.93
C SER A 260 28.36 -6.09 -16.81
N LYS A 261 28.33 -5.39 -15.67
CA LYS A 261 28.97 -4.08 -15.45
C LYS A 261 28.51 -3.01 -16.46
N GLN A 262 27.25 -3.06 -16.86
CA GLN A 262 26.67 -2.15 -17.85
C GLN A 262 25.26 -1.72 -17.41
N PHE A 263 24.77 -0.60 -17.96
CA PHE A 263 23.37 -0.25 -17.85
C PHE A 263 22.55 -1.14 -18.78
N VAL A 264 21.51 -1.77 -18.23
CA VAL A 264 20.56 -2.63 -18.95
C VAL A 264 19.16 -2.08 -18.75
N THR A 265 18.33 -2.20 -19.79
CA THR A 265 16.90 -1.91 -19.63
C THR A 265 16.24 -3.06 -18.87
N LYS A 266 15.59 -2.76 -17.76
CA LYS A 266 14.89 -3.74 -16.91
C LYS A 266 13.47 -3.28 -16.60
N ASP A 267 12.61 -4.25 -16.31
CA ASP A 267 11.32 -3.95 -15.72
C ASP A 267 11.54 -3.50 -14.26
N VAL A 268 11.03 -2.32 -13.95
CA VAL A 268 11.14 -1.68 -12.65
C VAL A 268 9.79 -1.70 -11.97
N VAL A 269 9.79 -1.99 -10.67
CA VAL A 269 8.60 -1.93 -9.83
C VAL A 269 8.86 -1.00 -8.67
N VAL A 270 8.00 0.00 -8.50
CA VAL A 270 8.04 0.92 -7.37
C VAL A 270 6.83 0.65 -6.49
N ALA A 271 7.07 0.19 -5.27
CA ALA A 271 6.04 -0.05 -4.27
C ALA A 271 5.73 1.24 -3.53
N ASP A 272 4.55 1.81 -3.77
CA ASP A 272 3.99 2.88 -2.94
C ASP A 272 3.36 2.26 -1.70
N THR A 273 3.63 2.84 -0.53
CA THR A 273 3.15 2.29 0.75
C THR A 273 2.22 3.26 1.47
N VAL A 274 1.36 2.71 2.31
CA VAL A 274 0.57 3.50 3.26
C VAL A 274 1.52 4.24 4.21
N GLY A 275 1.13 5.45 4.63
CA GLY A 275 1.92 6.23 5.57
C GLY A 275 2.11 5.50 6.90
N LEU A 276 3.35 5.50 7.43
CA LEU A 276 3.71 4.80 8.67
C LEU A 276 3.02 5.31 9.95
N CYS A 277 2.33 6.45 9.87
CA CYS A 277 1.61 7.06 10.98
C CYS A 277 0.28 7.57 10.42
N ASP A 278 -0.67 6.65 10.33
CA ASP A 278 -2.04 6.90 9.89
C ASP A 278 -2.91 7.23 11.11
N THR A 279 -3.89 8.12 10.96
CA THR A 279 -4.80 8.50 12.05
C THR A 279 -5.87 7.45 12.33
N GLU A 280 -6.14 6.56 11.38
CA GLU A 280 -7.23 5.58 11.46
C GLU A 280 -6.76 4.19 11.92
N TRP A 281 -5.45 3.91 11.84
CA TRP A 281 -4.86 2.59 12.11
C TRP A 281 -3.72 2.70 13.11
N ASN A 282 -3.53 1.65 13.91
CA ASN A 282 -2.39 1.63 14.81
C ASN A 282 -1.10 1.36 14.02
N ASP A 283 0.01 1.92 14.51
CA ASP A 283 1.32 1.85 13.85
C ASP A 283 1.80 0.41 13.61
N LEU A 284 1.47 -0.50 14.53
CA LEU A 284 1.88 -1.91 14.42
C LEU A 284 1.15 -2.63 13.28
N GLN A 285 -0.16 -2.40 13.12
CA GLN A 285 -0.97 -2.94 12.03
C GLN A 285 -0.47 -2.44 10.68
N ILE A 286 -0.13 -1.15 10.56
CA ILE A 286 0.42 -0.59 9.32
C ILE A 286 1.75 -1.26 8.97
N ILE A 287 2.64 -1.40 9.95
CA ILE A 287 3.94 -2.05 9.74
C ILE A 287 3.76 -3.52 9.35
N ASN A 288 2.87 -4.26 10.02
CA ASN A 288 2.59 -5.65 9.70
C ASN A 288 1.97 -5.83 8.32
N MET A 289 1.06 -4.95 7.93
CA MET A 289 0.51 -4.90 6.58
C MET A 289 1.60 -4.66 5.54
N ILE A 290 2.52 -3.70 5.77
CA ILE A 290 3.66 -3.46 4.88
C ILE A 290 4.54 -4.70 4.78
N LYS A 291 4.89 -5.32 5.91
CA LYS A 291 5.71 -6.53 5.94
C LYS A 291 5.06 -7.67 5.18
N GLY A 292 3.83 -8.03 5.52
CA GLY A 292 3.11 -9.13 4.89
C GLY A 292 2.94 -8.91 3.39
N ARG A 293 2.52 -7.71 2.98
CA ARG A 293 2.34 -7.38 1.55
C ARG A 293 3.63 -7.49 0.77
N ILE A 294 4.70 -6.87 1.27
CA ILE A 294 5.99 -6.88 0.58
C ILE A 294 6.62 -8.27 0.60
N SER A 295 6.55 -9.02 1.71
CA SER A 295 7.06 -10.40 1.78
C SER A 295 6.34 -11.36 0.84
N ALA A 296 5.02 -11.21 0.68
CA ALA A 296 4.22 -12.03 -0.23
C ALA A 296 4.49 -11.74 -1.72
N ASN A 297 4.92 -10.53 -2.06
CA ASN A 297 5.07 -10.09 -3.46
C ASN A 297 6.53 -9.97 -3.91
N CYS A 298 7.45 -9.66 -3.00
CA CYS A 298 8.84 -9.39 -3.31
C CYS A 298 9.76 -10.38 -2.59
N ARG A 299 10.54 -11.14 -3.35
CA ARG A 299 11.64 -11.95 -2.79
C ARG A 299 12.86 -11.09 -2.43
N TYR A 300 13.11 -10.07 -3.25
CA TYR A 300 14.26 -9.18 -3.16
C TYR A 300 13.84 -7.74 -3.39
N ILE A 301 14.47 -6.82 -2.64
CA ILE A 301 14.39 -5.37 -2.86
C ILE A 301 15.76 -4.87 -3.33
N ASP A 302 15.75 -4.06 -4.38
CA ASP A 302 16.94 -3.49 -5.01
C ASP A 302 17.27 -2.09 -4.50
N ALA A 303 16.27 -1.34 -4.01
CA ALA A 303 16.47 -0.08 -3.32
C ALA A 303 15.32 0.23 -2.34
N VAL A 304 15.63 0.93 -1.25
CA VAL A 304 14.67 1.36 -0.23
C VAL A 304 14.77 2.87 -0.07
N PHE A 305 13.66 3.57 -0.28
CA PHE A 305 13.56 5.01 -0.15
C PHE A 305 12.78 5.33 1.13
N ILE A 306 13.47 5.86 2.13
CA ILE A 306 12.88 6.37 3.36
C ILE A 306 12.60 7.85 3.17
N VAL A 307 11.33 8.18 2.95
CA VAL A 307 10.88 9.55 2.67
C VAL A 307 10.34 10.20 3.94
N PHE A 308 10.79 11.42 4.23
CA PHE A 308 10.32 12.20 5.37
C PHE A 308 10.35 13.69 5.01
N ARG A 309 9.58 14.51 5.73
CA ARG A 309 9.65 15.96 5.53
C ARG A 309 10.87 16.52 6.25
N ALA A 310 11.70 17.31 5.56
CA ALA A 310 12.92 17.88 6.13
C ALA A 310 12.65 18.80 7.34
N ASP A 311 11.49 19.44 7.36
CA ASP A 311 11.05 20.35 8.42
C ASP A 311 10.37 19.65 9.62
N ARG A 312 10.03 18.36 9.49
CA ARG A 312 9.17 17.67 10.46
C ARG A 312 9.55 16.20 10.62
N LEU A 313 10.39 15.94 11.62
CA LEU A 313 10.76 14.59 12.04
C LEU A 313 10.41 14.37 13.52
N ILE A 314 9.15 14.00 13.79
CA ILE A 314 8.68 13.73 15.16
C ILE A 314 9.08 12.33 15.62
N LYS A 315 9.18 12.13 16.94
CA LYS A 315 9.62 10.87 17.56
C LYS A 315 8.87 9.63 17.05
N GLN A 316 7.55 9.72 16.92
CA GLN A 316 6.72 8.61 16.42
C GLN A 316 7.15 8.17 15.00
N TYR A 317 7.46 9.12 14.12
CA TYR A 317 7.90 8.83 12.75
C TYR A 317 9.25 8.12 12.76
N VAL A 318 10.17 8.60 13.60
CA VAL A 318 11.49 7.98 13.80
C VAL A 318 11.33 6.54 14.27
N ASP A 319 10.50 6.29 15.28
CA ASP A 319 10.33 4.96 15.86
C ASP A 319 9.78 3.96 14.84
N ASN A 320 8.82 4.36 14.00
CA ASN A 320 8.28 3.48 12.96
C ASN A 320 9.25 3.27 11.79
N ILE A 321 10.01 4.29 11.39
CA ILE A 321 11.09 4.13 10.41
C ILE A 321 12.14 3.14 10.95
N LYS A 322 12.56 3.26 12.22
CA LYS A 322 13.51 2.34 12.85
C LYS A 322 13.02 0.88 12.84
N LYS A 323 11.72 0.64 13.04
CA LYS A 323 11.13 -0.71 12.93
C LYS A 323 11.25 -1.28 11.52
N ILE A 324 11.04 -0.46 10.48
CA ILE A 324 11.22 -0.87 9.07
C ILE A 324 12.70 -1.12 8.75
N LEU A 325 13.60 -0.23 9.19
CA LEU A 325 15.05 -0.40 9.04
C LEU A 325 15.55 -1.70 9.70
N GLY A 326 15.05 -1.99 10.91
CA GLY A 326 15.36 -3.23 11.62
C GLY A 326 14.85 -4.48 10.88
N TRP A 327 13.63 -4.44 10.36
CA TRP A 327 13.06 -5.54 9.57
C TRP A 327 13.86 -5.81 8.28
N LEU A 328 14.35 -4.76 7.61
CA LEU A 328 15.16 -4.86 6.40
C LEU A 328 16.66 -5.04 6.69
N ASP A 329 17.02 -5.31 7.95
CA ASP A 329 18.39 -5.61 8.41
C ASP A 329 19.41 -4.49 8.10
N TYR A 330 18.96 -3.24 8.07
CA TYR A 330 19.78 -2.06 7.77
C TYR A 330 21.01 -1.97 8.68
N TYR A 331 20.80 -2.12 10.00
CA TYR A 331 21.84 -1.91 11.00
C TYR A 331 22.96 -2.95 10.97
N LYS A 332 22.70 -4.16 10.48
CA LYS A 332 23.72 -5.21 10.36
C LYS A 332 24.50 -5.08 9.06
N LYS A 333 23.81 -4.73 7.97
CA LYS A 333 24.40 -4.72 6.62
C LYS A 333 24.95 -3.35 6.22
N LYS A 334 24.63 -2.28 6.96
CA LYS A 334 24.96 -0.86 6.65
C LYS A 334 24.77 -0.58 5.15
N ASN A 335 23.59 -0.96 4.66
CA ASN A 335 23.42 -1.30 3.26
C ASN A 335 23.28 -0.04 2.41
N ILE A 336 24.13 0.09 1.39
CA ILE A 336 24.14 1.16 0.36
C ILE A 336 22.91 1.16 -0.56
N ARG A 337 21.89 0.40 -0.20
CA ARG A 337 20.61 0.24 -0.90
C ARG A 337 19.52 1.11 -0.30
N PHE A 338 19.81 1.80 0.80
CA PHE A 338 18.89 2.72 1.47
C PHE A 338 19.22 4.15 1.08
N LEU A 339 18.19 4.88 0.64
CA LEU A 339 18.23 6.31 0.43
C LEU A 339 17.23 6.98 1.37
N PHE A 340 17.70 7.98 2.09
CA PHE A 340 16.90 8.85 2.93
C PHE A 340 16.61 10.12 2.14
N VAL A 341 15.33 10.45 1.95
CA VAL A 341 14.87 11.57 1.14
C VAL A 341 14.09 12.54 2.03
N GLY A 342 14.72 13.67 2.36
CA GLY A 342 14.10 14.79 3.04
C GLY A 342 13.38 15.70 2.05
N THR A 343 12.05 15.64 1.98
CA THR A 343 11.22 16.46 1.09
C THR A 343 10.94 17.84 1.69
N HIS A 344 10.31 18.73 0.90
CA HIS A 344 10.01 20.13 1.27
C HIS A 344 11.28 20.93 1.63
N ALA A 345 12.39 20.63 0.95
CA ALA A 345 13.67 21.29 1.19
C ALA A 345 13.97 22.44 0.21
N ASP A 346 12.97 22.89 -0.57
CA ASP A 346 13.08 23.90 -1.63
C ASP A 346 13.69 25.22 -1.13
N PHE A 347 13.36 25.59 0.10
CA PHE A 347 13.72 26.87 0.72
C PHE A 347 14.81 26.72 1.80
N LEU A 348 15.35 25.53 2.02
CA LEU A 348 16.41 25.32 3.01
C LEU A 348 17.75 25.81 2.47
N SER A 349 18.46 26.61 3.28
CA SER A 349 19.84 26.98 2.99
C SER A 349 20.78 25.78 3.11
N GLN A 350 21.98 25.87 2.53
CA GLN A 350 22.96 24.78 2.62
C GLN A 350 23.43 24.55 4.06
N GLU A 351 23.56 25.61 4.86
CA GLU A 351 23.88 25.53 6.29
C GLU A 351 22.78 24.77 7.04
N LYS A 352 21.50 25.05 6.73
CA LYS A 352 20.39 24.36 7.37
C LYS A 352 20.32 22.88 6.97
N LYS A 353 20.58 22.57 5.69
CA LYS A 353 20.68 21.18 5.22
C LYS A 353 21.82 20.41 5.92
N ALA A 354 22.96 21.06 6.14
CA ALA A 354 24.09 20.47 6.87
C ALA A 354 23.75 20.21 8.35
N GLU A 355 23.08 21.16 9.01
CA GLU A 355 22.58 21.00 10.39
C GLU A 355 21.59 19.83 10.49
N LEU A 356 20.60 19.75 9.59
CA LEU A 356 19.62 18.67 9.56
C LEU A 356 20.28 17.33 9.25
N SER A 357 21.27 17.28 8.36
CA SER A 357 22.05 16.05 8.10
C SER A 357 22.73 15.55 9.38
N LYS A 358 23.34 16.45 10.17
CA LYS A 358 23.97 16.09 11.45
C LYS A 358 22.94 15.51 12.43
N GLN A 359 21.81 16.18 12.61
CA GLN A 359 20.73 15.69 13.48
C GLN A 359 20.19 14.34 13.02
N PHE A 360 20.01 14.16 11.70
CA PHE A 360 19.53 12.91 11.11
C PHE A 360 20.46 11.73 11.42
N LYS A 361 21.78 11.94 11.25
CA LYS A 361 22.81 10.94 11.56
C LYS A 361 22.79 10.54 13.02
N GLU A 362 22.63 11.49 13.93
CA GLU A 362 22.51 11.23 15.37
C GLU A 362 21.25 10.41 15.69
N ILE A 363 20.09 10.82 15.15
CA ILE A 363 18.79 10.18 15.42
C ILE A 363 18.75 8.72 14.94
N PHE A 364 19.25 8.45 13.73
CA PHE A 364 19.22 7.12 13.12
C PHE A 364 20.51 6.32 13.34
N SER A 365 21.49 6.89 14.04
CA SER A 365 22.80 6.28 14.30
C SER A 365 23.52 5.88 13.02
N ILE A 366 23.55 6.79 12.04
CA ILE A 366 24.17 6.59 10.73
C ILE A 366 25.60 7.13 10.78
N GLU A 367 26.59 6.24 10.65
CA GLU A 367 28.01 6.59 10.71
C GLU A 367 28.50 7.39 9.49
N SER A 368 27.94 7.11 8.31
CA SER A 368 28.27 7.80 7.07
C SER A 368 27.03 7.90 6.20
N ASP A 369 26.75 9.10 5.72
CA ASP A 369 25.77 9.37 4.66
C ASP A 369 26.42 9.31 3.27
N THR A 370 27.70 8.98 3.13
CA THR A 370 28.31 8.75 1.81
C THR A 370 28.47 7.27 1.55
N ALA A 371 27.84 6.81 0.48
CA ALA A 371 28.01 5.48 -0.08
C ALA A 371 28.96 5.52 -1.26
N ARG A 372 29.75 4.46 -1.45
CA ARG A 372 30.59 4.25 -2.63
C ARG A 372 30.03 3.12 -3.47
N HIS A 373 29.81 3.39 -4.74
CA HIS A 373 29.52 2.40 -5.76
C HIS A 373 30.71 2.30 -6.71
N PHE A 374 30.96 1.11 -7.26
CA PHE A 374 32.02 0.90 -8.23
C PHE A 374 31.39 0.54 -9.58
N ASN A 375 31.57 1.44 -10.55
CA ASN A 375 31.19 1.24 -11.94
C ASN A 375 32.46 0.92 -12.75
N GLY A 376 32.74 -0.36 -12.97
CA GLY A 376 34.04 -0.79 -13.49
C GLY A 376 35.18 -0.38 -12.53
N ASP A 377 36.11 0.43 -13.02
CA ASP A 377 37.24 0.97 -12.24
C ASP A 377 36.94 2.33 -11.58
N GLU A 378 35.79 2.95 -11.90
CA GLU A 378 35.41 4.24 -11.35
C GLU A 378 34.61 4.08 -10.05
N SER A 379 35.04 4.77 -8.99
CA SER A 379 34.26 4.87 -7.76
C SER A 379 33.31 6.06 -7.81
N ILE A 380 32.01 5.78 -7.87
CA ILE A 380 30.94 6.77 -7.75
C ILE A 380 30.62 6.95 -6.26
N LYS A 381 30.81 8.17 -5.75
CA LYS A 381 30.34 8.56 -4.42
C LYS A 381 28.96 9.17 -4.53
N PHE A 382 28.04 8.77 -3.64
CA PHE A 382 26.74 9.40 -3.55
C PHE A 382 26.29 9.54 -2.10
N ASP A 383 25.46 10.53 -1.85
CA ASP A 383 24.88 10.78 -0.53
C ASP A 383 23.65 9.87 -0.35
N SER A 384 23.65 9.03 0.70
CA SER A 384 22.52 8.23 1.14
C SER A 384 21.46 9.05 1.89
N LEU A 385 21.73 10.34 2.15
CA LEU A 385 20.75 11.31 2.61
C LEU A 385 20.73 12.50 1.64
N ILE A 386 19.57 12.76 1.06
CA ILE A 386 19.36 13.91 0.17
C ILE A 386 18.20 14.76 0.64
N PHE A 387 18.29 16.07 0.40
CA PHE A 387 17.24 17.03 0.69
C PHE A 387 16.71 17.62 -0.61
N THR A 388 15.49 17.26 -0.98
CA THR A 388 14.89 17.56 -2.28
C THR A 388 13.63 18.39 -2.15
N GLY A 389 13.31 19.02 -3.28
CA GLY A 389 12.13 19.84 -3.45
C GLY A 389 11.67 19.76 -4.90
N PHE A 390 10.36 19.56 -5.09
CA PHE A 390 9.74 19.28 -6.39
C PHE A 390 8.48 20.13 -6.55
N PRO A 391 8.61 21.46 -6.67
CA PRO A 391 7.48 22.34 -6.88
C PRO A 391 6.94 22.20 -8.31
N PRO A 392 5.66 22.54 -8.56
CA PRO A 392 5.07 22.49 -9.90
C PRO A 392 5.91 23.23 -10.95
N GLU A 393 5.96 22.70 -12.19
CA GLU A 393 6.81 23.27 -13.24
C GLU A 393 6.47 24.73 -13.57
N ASP A 394 5.19 25.10 -13.51
CA ASP A 394 4.69 26.46 -13.72
C ASP A 394 5.11 27.45 -12.62
N GLU A 395 5.56 26.96 -11.46
CA GLU A 395 6.12 27.76 -10.36
C GLU A 395 7.66 27.88 -10.43
N LEU A 396 8.31 27.20 -11.39
CA LEU A 396 9.77 27.18 -11.48
C LEU A 396 10.37 28.47 -12.08
N HIS A 397 11.03 29.25 -11.24
CA HIS A 397 12.03 30.23 -11.70
C HIS A 397 13.35 29.53 -12.09
N PRO A 398 14.24 30.16 -12.88
CA PRO A 398 15.48 29.54 -13.36
C PRO A 398 16.34 28.91 -12.25
N LYS A 399 16.51 29.60 -11.11
CA LYS A 399 17.26 29.08 -9.96
C LYS A 399 16.58 27.87 -9.29
N THR A 400 15.25 27.83 -9.27
CA THR A 400 14.50 26.69 -8.71
C THR A 400 14.56 25.50 -9.65
N LYS A 401 14.50 25.74 -10.96
CA LYS A 401 14.68 24.71 -11.99
C LYS A 401 16.03 24.01 -11.87
N GLU A 402 17.12 24.76 -11.69
CA GLU A 402 18.46 24.18 -11.45
C GLU A 402 18.49 23.27 -10.20
N ARG A 403 17.83 23.67 -9.12
CA ARG A 403 17.72 22.84 -7.89
C ARG A 403 16.90 21.58 -8.09
N VAL A 404 15.83 21.65 -8.88
CA VAL A 404 15.04 20.48 -9.25
C VAL A 404 15.90 19.52 -10.08
N ILE A 405 16.62 20.03 -11.10
CA ILE A 405 17.56 19.22 -11.89
C ILE A 405 18.63 18.57 -10.99
N GLU A 406 19.26 19.33 -10.10
CA GLU A 406 20.24 18.79 -9.16
C GLU A 406 19.65 17.69 -8.26
N SER A 407 18.43 17.90 -7.76
CA SER A 407 17.72 16.90 -6.94
C SER A 407 17.41 15.64 -7.75
N LEU A 408 17.05 15.79 -9.02
CA LEU A 408 16.74 14.71 -9.95
C LEU A 408 18.00 13.95 -10.35
N ASP A 409 19.13 14.62 -10.56
CA ASP A 409 20.41 13.98 -10.87
C ASP A 409 20.87 13.10 -9.70
N ARG A 410 20.77 13.63 -8.47
CA ARG A 410 21.04 12.87 -7.24
C ARG A 410 20.12 11.66 -7.11
N LEU A 411 18.84 11.80 -7.41
CA LEU A 411 17.89 10.68 -7.40
C LEU A 411 18.17 9.67 -8.52
N THR A 412 18.50 10.15 -9.72
CA THR A 412 18.69 9.33 -10.93
C THR A 412 19.87 8.39 -10.76
N LEU A 413 20.98 8.88 -10.22
CA LEU A 413 22.14 8.05 -9.93
C LEU A 413 21.77 6.88 -9.02
N ILE A 414 20.96 7.14 -7.99
CA ILE A 414 20.60 6.15 -6.97
C ILE A 414 19.46 5.24 -7.45
N ARG A 415 18.59 5.76 -8.32
CA ARG A 415 17.52 5.03 -9.02
C ARG A 415 18.07 3.97 -9.97
N LYS A 416 19.19 4.25 -10.62
CA LYS A 416 19.77 3.36 -11.63
C LYS A 416 20.85 2.44 -11.08
N LEU A 417 21.56 2.81 -10.01
CA LEU A 417 22.66 1.98 -9.52
C LEU A 417 22.14 0.82 -8.63
N PRO A 418 22.52 -0.44 -8.89
CA PRO A 418 22.50 -1.43 -7.86
C PRO A 418 23.66 -1.07 -6.94
N GLY A 419 23.42 -0.78 -5.66
CA GLY A 419 24.54 -0.69 -4.71
C GLY A 419 25.51 -1.88 -4.88
N ALA A 420 26.81 -1.70 -4.65
CA ALA A 420 27.80 -2.78 -4.57
C ALA A 420 27.46 -3.93 -3.56
N GLY A 421 26.35 -3.85 -2.82
CA GLY A 421 25.81 -4.87 -1.95
C GLY A 421 24.84 -5.82 -2.65
N GLU A 422 24.62 -7.00 -2.08
CA GLU A 422 23.58 -7.93 -2.52
C GLU A 422 22.18 -7.29 -2.42
N ARG A 423 21.25 -7.78 -3.24
CA ARG A 423 19.83 -7.39 -3.13
C ARG A 423 19.35 -7.65 -1.70
N ILE A 424 18.49 -6.80 -1.16
CA ILE A 424 17.91 -7.00 0.17
C ILE A 424 16.96 -8.19 0.08
N LYS A 425 17.39 -9.35 0.57
CA LYS A 425 16.52 -10.52 0.73
C LYS A 425 15.46 -10.18 1.77
N ILE A 426 14.20 -10.26 1.38
CA ILE A 426 13.11 -10.02 2.30
C ILE A 426 12.97 -11.23 3.23
N PRO A 427 12.93 -11.03 4.56
CA PRO A 427 12.55 -12.10 5.47
C PRO A 427 11.18 -12.60 5.06
N GLN A 428 11.15 -13.78 4.45
CA GLN A 428 9.91 -14.51 4.29
C GLN A 428 9.42 -14.80 5.70
N SER A 429 8.15 -14.54 5.98
CA SER A 429 7.55 -15.04 7.21
C SER A 429 7.89 -16.53 7.28
N LEU A 430 8.46 -16.97 8.40
CA LEU A 430 8.77 -18.38 8.61
C LEU A 430 7.43 -19.12 8.63
N CYS A 431 6.95 -19.55 7.46
CA CYS A 431 6.24 -20.80 7.35
C CYS A 431 7.28 -21.87 7.67
N THR A 432 7.46 -22.15 8.96
CA THR A 432 8.03 -23.43 9.37
C THR A 432 6.99 -24.46 8.95
N ILE A 433 7.15 -24.97 7.73
CA ILE A 433 6.46 -26.17 7.28
C ILE A 433 7.05 -27.29 8.15
N LEU A 434 6.29 -27.71 9.16
CA LEU A 434 6.47 -28.98 9.84
C LEU A 434 5.34 -29.91 9.41
#